data_AF-F3FHP8-F1
#
_entry.id   AF-F3FHP8-F1
#
_cell.length_a   1.000
_cell.length_b   1.000
_cell.length_c   1.000
_cell.angle_alpha   90.00
_cell.angle_beta   90.00
_cell.angle_gamma   90.00
#
_symmetry.space_group_name_H-M   'P 1'
#
loop_
_entity.id
_entity.type
_entity.pdbx_description
1 polymer ?
#
loop_
_entity_poly.entity_id
_entity_poly.type
_entity_poly.pdbx_seq_one_letter_code
_entity_poly.pdbx_strand_id
1 'polypeptide(L)'
;MLRLSSLYRFPLKSCKAESMQRASFDTLGLGGDRRWMLVDASNGRFFTQRALPHMSQLSVLWNASGGVTLSAPGFEPLDVAVPLNIELNLRGVTVWRDSLQVPDAGDEAAEWVSRFIGKPPRMVYLPAERARWIPGGYQTVNDRVSFADGFPLLLIGQGSLDDLS
;
A
#
# COMPACT_ATOMS: atom_id res chain seq x y z
N MET A 1 8.09 20.11 24.38
CA MET A 1 7.14 20.24 23.25
C MET A 1 7.49 19.16 22.24
N LEU A 2 6.51 18.39 21.77
CA LEU A 2 6.74 17.39 20.73
C LEU A 2 6.84 18.09 19.37
N ARG A 3 7.78 17.66 18.53
CA ARG A 3 7.95 18.13 17.16
C ARG A 3 7.99 16.94 16.22
N LEU A 4 7.29 17.05 15.10
CA LEU A 4 7.38 16.10 14.00
C LEU A 4 8.75 16.23 13.31
N SER A 5 9.56 15.17 13.35
CA SER A 5 10.90 15.14 12.73
C SER A 5 10.84 14.79 11.24
N SER A 6 10.01 13.80 10.87
CA SER A 6 9.89 13.29 9.50
C SER A 6 8.48 12.78 9.21
N LEU A 7 8.11 12.76 7.93
CA LEU A 7 6.88 12.15 7.42
C LEU A 7 7.20 11.11 6.36
N TYR A 8 6.50 9.98 6.43
CA TYR A 8 6.66 8.90 5.48
C TYR A 8 5.31 8.40 4.99
N ARG A 9 5.18 8.27 3.67
CA ARG A 9 4.06 7.60 3.01
C ARG A 9 4.54 6.31 2.37
N PHE A 10 3.69 5.30 2.35
CA PHE A 10 3.94 4.00 1.73
C PHE A 10 2.79 3.70 0.77
N PRO A 11 2.79 4.26 -0.47
CA PRO A 11 1.69 4.07 -1.39
C PRO A 11 1.34 2.60 -1.63
N LEU A 12 2.36 1.76 -1.75
CA LEU A 12 2.29 0.30 -1.82
C LEU A 12 2.67 -0.33 -0.47
N LYS A 13 1.79 -1.20 0.06
CA LYS A 13 2.06 -1.95 1.29
C LYS A 13 3.34 -2.79 1.15
N SER A 14 4.17 -2.80 2.21
CA SER A 14 5.41 -3.59 2.31
C SER A 14 6.58 -3.12 1.44
N CYS A 15 6.46 -1.97 0.78
CA CYS A 15 7.49 -1.43 -0.11
C CYS A 15 8.19 -0.20 0.45
N LYS A 16 9.04 0.43 -0.37
CA LYS A 16 9.86 1.56 0.03
C LYS A 16 9.01 2.76 0.49
N ALA A 17 9.48 3.45 1.52
CA ALA A 17 8.88 4.70 1.99
C ALA A 17 9.17 5.86 1.03
N GLU A 18 8.18 6.73 0.86
CA GLU A 18 8.29 8.07 0.32
C GLU A 18 8.47 9.06 1.48
N SER A 19 9.60 9.77 1.52
CA SER A 19 9.81 10.86 2.47
C SER A 19 9.09 12.12 2.02
N MET A 20 8.38 12.78 2.93
CA MET A 20 7.54 13.95 2.64
C MET A 20 7.87 15.12 3.57
N GLN A 21 7.64 16.35 3.07
CA GLN A 21 7.73 17.58 3.86
C GLN A 21 6.37 18.06 4.37
N ARG A 22 5.29 17.61 3.72
CA ARG A 22 3.90 17.97 4.04
C ARG A 22 2.99 16.81 3.69
N ALA A 23 1.86 16.71 4.38
CA ALA A 23 0.88 15.64 4.22
C ALA A 23 -0.53 16.23 4.19
N SER A 24 -1.39 15.68 3.34
CA SER A 24 -2.83 15.84 3.43
C SER A 24 -3.45 14.57 4.01
N PHE A 25 -4.67 14.68 4.52
CA PHE A 25 -5.39 13.57 5.12
C PHE A 25 -6.75 13.39 4.46
N ASP A 26 -7.15 12.13 4.32
CA ASP A 26 -8.51 11.74 3.96
C ASP A 26 -9.11 10.84 5.05
N THR A 27 -10.28 10.29 4.78
CA THR A 27 -11.02 9.44 5.73
C THR A 27 -10.30 8.15 6.11
N LEU A 28 -9.21 7.79 5.43
CA LEU A 28 -8.40 6.60 5.69
C LEU A 28 -6.98 6.93 6.17
N GLY A 29 -6.73 8.18 6.56
CA GLY A 29 -5.43 8.63 7.09
C GLY A 29 -4.64 9.50 6.14
N LEU A 30 -3.32 9.28 6.11
CA LEU A 30 -2.41 10.00 5.22
C LEU A 30 -2.82 9.78 3.75
N GLY A 31 -3.02 10.86 3.01
CA GLY A 31 -3.54 10.83 1.65
C GLY A 31 -2.67 9.97 0.72
N GLY A 32 -3.29 8.96 0.10
CA GLY A 32 -2.63 8.03 -0.82
C GLY A 32 -1.78 6.95 -0.13
N ASP A 33 -1.83 6.84 1.20
CA ASP A 33 -1.05 5.86 1.95
C ASP A 33 -1.70 4.47 1.94
N ARG A 34 -0.88 3.44 1.67
CA ARG A 34 -1.24 2.01 1.66
C ARG A 34 -2.53 1.74 0.86
N ARG A 35 -2.67 2.43 -0.26
CA ARG A 35 -3.77 2.26 -1.22
C ARG A 35 -3.53 1.12 -2.19
N TRP A 36 -2.27 0.73 -2.36
CA TRP A 36 -1.88 -0.37 -3.22
C TRP A 36 -1.35 -1.54 -2.41
N MET A 37 -1.51 -2.74 -2.95
CA MET A 37 -0.95 -3.95 -2.36
C MET A 37 -0.62 -4.98 -3.44
N LEU A 38 0.44 -5.77 -3.22
CA LEU A 38 0.72 -6.94 -4.04
C LEU A 38 0.14 -8.19 -3.36
N VAL A 39 -0.57 -9.01 -4.14
CA VAL A 39 -1.21 -10.25 -3.67
C VAL A 39 -0.82 -11.43 -4.54
N ASP A 40 -0.75 -12.62 -3.97
CA ASP A 40 -0.55 -13.86 -4.70
C ASP A 40 -1.77 -14.13 -5.61
N ALA A 41 -1.54 -14.36 -6.90
CA ALA A 41 -2.62 -14.56 -7.86
C ALA A 41 -3.51 -15.78 -7.54
N SER A 42 -2.96 -16.81 -6.89
CA SER A 42 -3.66 -18.07 -6.63
C SER A 42 -4.59 -18.01 -5.42
N ASN A 43 -4.26 -17.19 -4.42
CA ASN A 43 -4.94 -17.22 -3.12
C ASN A 43 -5.29 -15.84 -2.55
N GLY A 44 -4.89 -14.75 -3.21
CA GLY A 44 -5.23 -13.38 -2.81
C GLY A 44 -4.54 -12.90 -1.53
N ARG A 45 -3.61 -13.65 -0.95
CA ARG A 45 -2.85 -13.22 0.23
C ARG A 45 -1.77 -12.22 -0.16
N PHE A 46 -1.63 -11.18 0.63
CA PHE A 46 -0.65 -10.14 0.36
C PHE A 46 0.79 -10.57 0.65
N PHE A 47 1.72 -10.02 -0.12
CA PHE A 47 3.15 -10.19 0.12
C PHE A 47 3.65 -9.23 1.22
N THR A 48 4.59 -9.73 2.03
CA THR A 48 5.24 -8.95 3.09
C THR A 48 6.71 -8.79 2.81
N GLN A 49 7.28 -7.67 3.24
CA GLN A 49 8.73 -7.45 3.20
C GLN A 49 9.48 -8.46 4.07
N ARG A 50 8.86 -8.95 5.15
CA ARG A 50 9.42 -10.01 6.00
C ARG A 50 9.65 -11.32 5.24
N ALA A 51 8.71 -11.68 4.36
CA ALA A 51 8.83 -12.87 3.53
C ALA A 51 9.68 -12.62 2.27
N LEU A 52 9.64 -11.40 1.73
CA LEU A 52 10.34 -11.00 0.50
C LEU A 52 11.12 -9.68 0.74
N PRO A 53 12.32 -9.73 1.33
CA PRO A 53 13.06 -8.53 1.74
C PRO A 53 13.38 -7.55 0.61
N HIS A 54 13.56 -8.05 -0.61
CA HIS A 54 13.81 -7.22 -1.79
C HIS A 54 12.65 -6.27 -2.12
N MET A 55 11.43 -6.48 -1.59
CA MET A 55 10.33 -5.50 -1.72
C MET A 55 10.69 -4.11 -1.18
N SER A 56 11.68 -4.01 -0.29
CA SER A 56 12.25 -2.72 0.16
C SER A 56 12.89 -1.88 -0.95
N GLN A 57 13.24 -2.49 -2.08
CA GLN A 57 13.85 -1.84 -3.24
C GLN A 57 12.81 -1.28 -4.22
N LEU A 58 11.55 -1.70 -4.11
CA LEU A 58 10.47 -1.23 -4.96
C LEU A 58 9.97 0.13 -4.49
N SER A 59 10.21 1.15 -5.30
CA SER A 59 9.63 2.48 -5.17
C SER A 59 8.27 2.52 -5.88
N VAL A 60 7.24 2.99 -5.18
CA VAL A 60 5.93 3.28 -5.76
C VAL A 60 5.53 4.68 -5.31
N LEU A 61 5.44 5.60 -6.26
CA LEU A 61 5.14 7.01 -5.99
C LEU A 61 3.90 7.44 -6.77
N TRP A 62 3.04 8.24 -6.15
CA TRP A 62 1.93 8.86 -6.86
C TRP A 62 2.44 9.81 -7.95
N ASN A 63 1.91 9.69 -9.16
CA ASN A 63 2.30 10.52 -10.30
C ASN A 63 1.26 11.62 -10.60
N ALA A 64 1.62 12.55 -11.49
CA ALA A 64 0.79 13.70 -11.82
C ALA A 64 -0.56 13.33 -12.47
N SER A 65 -0.65 12.16 -13.09
CA SER A 65 -1.87 11.63 -13.71
C SER A 65 -2.83 11.01 -12.71
N GLY A 66 -2.49 11.00 -11.41
CA GLY A 66 -3.30 10.38 -10.36
C GLY A 66 -3.13 8.86 -10.25
N GLY A 67 -2.19 8.27 -11.00
CA GLY A 67 -1.75 6.88 -10.85
C GLY A 67 -0.50 6.77 -9.98
N VAL A 68 0.24 5.67 -10.15
CA VAL A 68 1.55 5.48 -9.52
C VAL A 68 2.63 5.10 -10.52
N THR A 69 3.85 5.56 -10.29
CA THR A 69 5.04 5.10 -11.01
C THR A 69 5.77 4.05 -10.17
N LEU A 70 5.99 2.87 -10.75
CA LEU A 70 6.79 1.79 -10.19
C LEU A 70 8.23 1.95 -10.67
N SER A 71 9.19 1.80 -9.77
CA SER A 71 10.61 1.85 -10.10
C SER A 71 11.43 0.96 -9.16
N ALA A 72 12.40 0.25 -9.73
CA ALA A 72 13.37 -0.56 -9.01
C ALA A 72 14.70 -0.60 -9.80
N PRO A 73 15.85 -0.84 -9.14
CA PRO A 73 17.13 -0.97 -9.84
C PRO A 73 17.11 -2.07 -10.91
N GLY A 74 17.48 -1.73 -12.14
CA GLY A 74 17.50 -2.68 -13.27
C GLY A 74 16.14 -2.90 -13.96
N PHE A 75 15.12 -2.13 -13.59
CA PHE A 75 13.79 -2.18 -14.22
C PHE A 75 13.47 -0.83 -14.86
N GLU A 76 12.98 -0.86 -16.10
CA GLU A 76 12.35 0.32 -16.69
C GLU A 76 11.15 0.73 -15.86
N PRO A 77 10.99 2.03 -15.51
CA PRO A 77 9.83 2.50 -14.77
C PRO A 77 8.52 2.22 -15.51
N LEU A 78 7.46 1.96 -14.75
CA LEU A 78 6.12 1.75 -15.28
C LEU A 78 5.12 2.65 -14.58
N ASP A 79 4.35 3.40 -15.36
CA ASP A 79 3.19 4.12 -14.86
C ASP A 79 1.96 3.21 -14.85
N VAL A 80 1.31 3.11 -13.70
CA VAL A 80 0.11 2.31 -13.48
C VAL A 80 -1.02 3.26 -13.10
N ALA A 81 -2.05 3.31 -13.93
CA ALA A 81 -3.25 4.08 -13.64
C ALA A 81 -4.04 3.45 -12.48
N VAL A 82 -4.76 4.27 -11.72
CA VAL A 82 -5.74 3.74 -10.76
C VAL A 82 -6.79 2.95 -11.56
N PRO A 83 -6.99 1.65 -11.29
CA PRO A 83 -7.98 0.87 -12.00
C PRO A 83 -9.37 1.41 -11.70
N LEU A 84 -10.21 1.48 -12.74
CA LEU A 84 -11.62 1.81 -12.58
C LEU A 84 -12.27 0.74 -11.70
N ASN A 85 -13.09 1.17 -10.73
CA ASN A 85 -13.81 0.28 -9.82
C ASN A 85 -14.98 -0.41 -10.55
N ILE A 86 -14.65 -1.34 -11.44
CA ILE A 86 -15.59 -2.11 -12.25
C ILE A 86 -15.75 -3.48 -11.59
N GLU A 87 -17.00 -3.89 -11.31
CA GLU A 87 -17.33 -5.18 -10.67
C GLU A 87 -16.70 -6.39 -11.40
N LEU A 88 -16.50 -6.29 -12.72
CA LEU A 88 -15.88 -7.32 -13.55
C LEU A 88 -14.36 -7.49 -13.33
N ASN A 89 -13.69 -6.52 -12.70
CA ASN A 89 -12.24 -6.52 -12.49
C ASN A 89 -11.85 -6.56 -11.00
N LEU A 90 -12.77 -7.01 -10.14
CA LEU A 90 -12.50 -7.19 -8.72
C LEU A 90 -11.77 -8.50 -8.45
N ARG A 91 -10.77 -8.43 -7.58
CA ARG A 91 -10.03 -9.57 -7.05
C ARG A 91 -10.29 -9.73 -5.57
N GLY A 92 -10.51 -10.98 -5.16
CA GLY A 92 -10.57 -11.36 -3.76
C GLY A 92 -9.19 -11.30 -3.13
N VAL A 93 -9.06 -10.51 -2.06
CA VAL A 93 -7.82 -10.38 -1.30
C VAL A 93 -8.05 -10.63 0.17
N THR A 94 -7.02 -11.14 0.85
CA THR A 94 -7.06 -11.39 2.29
C THR A 94 -5.94 -10.64 2.99
N VAL A 95 -6.32 -9.79 3.93
CA VAL A 95 -5.42 -9.05 4.83
C VAL A 95 -5.67 -9.55 6.24
N TRP A 96 -4.74 -10.36 6.75
CA TRP A 96 -4.89 -11.03 8.04
C TRP A 96 -6.17 -11.87 8.12
N ARG A 97 -7.18 -11.40 8.85
CA ARG A 97 -8.48 -12.06 9.03
C ARG A 97 -9.58 -11.46 8.15
N ASP A 98 -9.29 -10.36 7.46
CA ASP A 98 -10.26 -9.66 6.63
C ASP A 98 -10.13 -10.08 5.17
N SER A 99 -11.27 -10.40 4.56
CA SER A 99 -11.38 -10.65 3.14
C SER A 99 -12.24 -9.57 2.48
N LEU A 100 -11.77 -9.05 1.35
CA LEU A 100 -12.46 -8.02 0.58
C LEU A 100 -12.21 -8.19 -0.92
N GLN A 101 -13.03 -7.52 -1.72
CA GLN A 101 -12.92 -7.49 -3.17
C GLN A 101 -12.43 -6.12 -3.60
N VAL A 102 -11.38 -6.06 -4.41
CA VAL A 102 -10.72 -4.81 -4.81
C VAL A 102 -10.30 -4.84 -6.26
N PRO A 103 -10.31 -3.70 -6.98
CA PRO A 103 -9.88 -3.65 -8.38
C PRO A 103 -8.44 -4.11 -8.59
N ASP A 104 -8.24 -4.93 -9.62
CA ASP A 104 -6.95 -5.38 -10.12
C ASP A 104 -6.34 -4.32 -11.07
N ALA A 105 -5.04 -4.08 -10.97
CA ALA A 105 -4.33 -3.05 -11.75
C ALA A 105 -4.07 -3.43 -13.21
N GLY A 106 -4.43 -4.65 -13.63
CA GLY A 106 -4.26 -5.13 -15.00
C GLY A 106 -2.95 -5.88 -15.24
N ASP A 107 -2.82 -6.40 -16.45
CA ASP A 107 -1.77 -7.37 -16.78
C ASP A 107 -0.39 -6.74 -16.93
N GLU A 108 -0.30 -5.51 -17.44
CA GLU A 108 0.98 -4.79 -17.56
C GLU A 108 1.63 -4.57 -16.18
N ALA A 109 0.84 -4.14 -15.19
CA ALA A 109 1.29 -4.02 -13.81
C ALA A 109 1.70 -5.39 -13.26
N ALA A 110 0.88 -6.43 -13.48
CA ALA A 110 1.16 -7.78 -13.02
C ALA A 110 2.45 -8.36 -13.62
N GLU A 111 2.73 -8.15 -14.90
CA GLU A 111 3.96 -8.59 -15.55
C GLU A 111 5.19 -7.89 -14.98
N TRP A 112 5.10 -6.57 -14.78
CA TRP A 112 6.18 -5.80 -14.18
C TRP A 112 6.50 -6.29 -12.77
N VAL A 113 5.48 -6.41 -11.91
CA VAL A 113 5.69 -6.87 -10.53
C VAL A 113 6.04 -8.35 -10.45
N SER A 114 5.66 -9.17 -11.44
CA SER A 114 6.08 -10.58 -11.51
C SER A 114 7.57 -10.70 -11.75
N ARG A 115 8.12 -9.93 -12.70
CA ARG A 115 9.57 -9.90 -12.96
C ARG A 115 10.35 -9.41 -11.73
N PHE A 116 9.83 -8.43 -11.00
CA PHE A 116 10.47 -7.92 -9.79
C PHE A 116 10.40 -8.89 -8.61
N ILE A 117 9.23 -9.51 -8.36
CA ILE A 117 8.99 -10.38 -7.20
C ILE A 117 9.52 -11.81 -7.42
N GLY A 118 9.64 -12.26 -8.68
CA GLY A 118 10.02 -13.64 -9.02
C GLY A 118 8.91 -14.67 -8.76
N LYS A 119 7.65 -14.21 -8.65
CA LYS A 119 6.42 -15.01 -8.49
C LYS A 119 5.34 -14.39 -9.38
N PRO A 120 4.12 -14.95 -9.47
CA PRO A 120 3.00 -14.29 -10.16
C PRO A 120 2.11 -13.50 -9.17
N PRO A 121 2.50 -12.29 -8.71
CA PRO A 121 1.61 -11.40 -7.98
C PRO A 121 0.59 -10.74 -8.90
N ARG A 122 -0.47 -10.21 -8.29
CA ARG A 122 -1.31 -9.16 -8.83
C ARG A 122 -1.14 -7.91 -8.00
N MET A 123 -1.16 -6.76 -8.66
CA MET A 123 -1.21 -5.46 -8.00
C MET A 123 -2.68 -5.05 -7.90
N VAL A 124 -3.12 -4.64 -6.72
CA VAL A 124 -4.50 -4.23 -6.47
C VAL A 124 -4.56 -2.85 -5.84
N TYR A 125 -5.66 -2.15 -6.09
CA TYR A 125 -5.93 -0.82 -5.56
C TYR A 125 -7.12 -0.86 -4.60
N LEU A 126 -7.09 -0.05 -3.54
CA LEU A 126 -8.20 0.10 -2.59
C LEU A 126 -8.95 1.42 -2.79
N PRO A 127 -10.13 1.40 -3.44
CA PRO A 127 -11.07 2.51 -3.40
C PRO A 127 -11.54 2.79 -1.97
N ALA A 128 -11.78 4.05 -1.64
CA ALA A 128 -12.15 4.45 -0.28
C ALA A 128 -13.47 3.80 0.19
N GLU A 129 -14.37 3.56 -0.77
CA GLU A 129 -15.68 2.96 -0.55
C GLU A 129 -15.58 1.50 -0.13
N ARG A 130 -14.48 0.82 -0.52
CA ARG A 130 -14.19 -0.59 -0.23
C ARG A 130 -13.19 -0.79 0.92
N ALA A 131 -12.81 0.29 1.60
CA ALA A 131 -11.87 0.23 2.70
C ALA A 131 -12.38 -0.61 3.87
N ARG A 132 -11.44 -1.23 4.59
CA ARG A 132 -11.74 -2.15 5.69
C ARG A 132 -12.14 -1.35 6.93
N TRP A 133 -12.92 -1.94 7.80
CA TRP A 133 -13.18 -1.39 9.12
C TRP A 133 -11.97 -1.56 10.03
N ILE A 134 -11.74 -0.61 10.93
CA ILE A 134 -10.74 -0.79 11.99
C ILE A 134 -11.21 -1.92 12.93
N PRO A 135 -10.35 -2.91 13.27
CA PRO A 135 -10.69 -3.98 14.21
C PRO A 135 -11.27 -3.44 15.53
N GLY A 136 -12.34 -4.07 16.04
CA GLY A 136 -13.11 -3.57 17.17
C GLY A 136 -12.33 -3.43 18.49
N GLY A 137 -12.65 -2.38 19.25
CA GLY A 137 -12.05 -2.02 20.54
C GLY A 137 -11.85 -0.51 20.76
N TYR A 138 -11.83 0.28 19.68
CA TYR A 138 -11.62 1.74 19.70
C TYR A 138 -12.79 2.52 19.05
N GLN A 139 -13.92 1.85 18.78
CA GLN A 139 -15.02 2.28 17.92
C GLN A 139 -15.94 3.32 18.56
N THR A 140 -15.44 4.55 18.73
CA THR A 140 -16.36 5.70 18.88
C THR A 140 -16.78 6.27 17.52
N VAL A 141 -16.10 5.87 16.43
CA VAL A 141 -16.31 6.39 15.08
C VAL A 141 -16.31 5.23 14.08
N ASN A 142 -17.13 5.35 13.04
CA ASN A 142 -17.20 4.47 11.86
C ASN A 142 -15.91 4.57 11.02
N ASP A 143 -14.75 4.32 11.63
CA ASP A 143 -13.45 4.53 11.03
C ASP A 143 -13.04 3.34 10.16
N ARG A 144 -12.50 3.69 9.00
CA ARG A 144 -12.00 2.75 8.01
C ARG A 144 -10.49 2.89 7.88
N VAL A 145 -9.85 1.82 7.43
CA VAL A 145 -8.42 1.73 7.22
C VAL A 145 -8.14 1.18 5.84
N SER A 146 -7.03 1.64 5.27
CA SER A 146 -6.53 1.16 4.00
C SER A 146 -5.97 -0.27 4.11
N PHE A 147 -5.03 -0.65 3.24
CA PHE A 147 -4.24 -1.86 3.44
C PHE A 147 -3.22 -1.75 4.60
N ALA A 148 -3.21 -0.65 5.38
CA ALA A 148 -2.49 -0.59 6.65
C ALA A 148 -2.99 -1.67 7.63
N ASP A 149 -2.15 -2.15 8.56
CA ASP A 149 -2.49 -3.33 9.38
C ASP A 149 -3.63 -3.06 10.38
N GLY A 150 -3.57 -1.93 11.09
CA GLY A 150 -4.54 -1.61 12.15
C GLY A 150 -5.03 -0.18 12.14
N PHE A 151 -4.15 0.81 11.95
CA PHE A 151 -4.49 2.22 12.09
C PHE A 151 -4.04 3.06 10.89
N PRO A 152 -4.78 4.13 10.58
CA PRO A 152 -4.47 5.06 9.48
C PRO A 152 -3.19 5.88 9.74
N LEU A 153 -2.74 5.98 10.99
CA LEU A 153 -1.51 6.66 11.38
C LEU A 153 -0.74 5.85 12.41
N LEU A 154 0.58 5.83 12.24
CA LEU A 154 1.53 5.21 13.14
C LEU A 154 2.60 6.23 13.49
N LEU A 155 2.95 6.31 14.77
CA LEU A 155 3.98 7.21 15.28
C LEU A 155 5.11 6.38 15.87
N ILE A 156 6.34 6.84 15.65
CA ILE A 156 7.54 6.32 16.30
C ILE A 156 8.36 7.51 16.80
N GLY A 157 8.96 7.38 17.98
CA GLY A 157 9.83 8.41 18.55
C GLY A 157 11.23 8.36 17.94
N GLN A 158 11.90 9.52 17.84
CA GLN A 158 13.27 9.60 17.33
C GLN A 158 14.24 8.74 18.16
N GLY A 159 14.12 8.75 19.49
CA GLY A 159 14.98 7.91 20.34
C GLY A 159 14.85 6.41 20.05
N SER A 160 13.64 5.92 19.75
CA SER A 160 13.44 4.51 19.34
C SER A 160 14.02 4.19 17.97
N LEU A 161 14.13 5.18 17.07
CA LEU A 161 14.79 5.00 15.78
C LEU A 161 16.31 5.01 15.93
N ASP A 162 16.84 5.90 16.78
CA ASP A 162 18.28 6.01 17.06
C ASP A 162 18.84 4.72 17.69
N ASP A 163 18.02 3.98 18.45
CA ASP A 163 18.39 2.68 19.04
C ASP A 163 18.52 1.54 18.00
N LEU A 164 18.07 1.72 16.75
CA LEU A 164 18.10 0.70 15.69
C LEU A 164 19.35 0.77 14.79
N SER A 165 20.17 1.80 14.92
CA SER A 165 21.35 2.06 14.08
C SER A 165 22.66 1.52 14.64
#